data_AF-A0A7Y7I2S7-F1
#
_entry.id   AF-A0A7Y7I2S7-F1
#
_cell.length_a   1.000
_cell.length_b   1.000
_cell.length_c   1.000
_cell.angle_alpha   90.00
_cell.angle_beta   90.00
_cell.angle_gamma   90.00
#
_symmetry.space_group_name_H-M   'P 1'
#
loop_
_entity.id
_entity.type
_entity.pdbx_description
1 polymer ?
#
loop_
_entity_poly.entity_id
_entity_poly.type
_entity_poly.pdbx_seq_one_letter_code
_entity_poly.pdbx_strand_id
1 'polypeptide(L)'
;MDLITYIPGIANSGLFTPGPNTPSPWNVPIIGAVDGISPATATRNMAEIYNRLLFAHAALVEAAGLAIDHDDWAQLVHAFRSNGLVYAAGAGTANAQTVAYTPALKALVDGMVLWYKAAVANTGPATLNVNGLGAVPIMGGAHGALQGGEIVANGRCRLLYNATLGAFILLECTGAPLQVGLATQSQHAMQLGQATGRWINRQIITATGPYAPTAGTNYGDVTVIAGGGGGGGCQATGSGQMAAGAGGGGGGWARRRLTIAQMTGQTMTVGGAGTAGVIGSGAGGNGGASSFGALVSATGGIGGSFGVAVTASNVTFVGVGAAGLGSNGDVNGFGGNGRFATYSPGGGIGGDGGFSLLGGGAAWASGTSGGTGASVRGAGGGGGVVQGSNATGAQGGIGGAGLIIIDEFA
;
A
#
# COMPACT_ATOMS: atom_id res chain seq x y z
N MET A 1 59.79 -7.81 -9.52
CA MET A 1 60.17 -8.26 -8.16
C MET A 1 61.06 -9.47 -8.34
N ASP A 2 62.28 -9.41 -7.83
CA ASP A 2 63.23 -10.51 -7.99
C ASP A 2 62.84 -11.64 -7.05
N LEU A 3 62.20 -12.68 -7.61
CA LEU A 3 61.75 -13.87 -6.88
C LEU A 3 62.93 -14.59 -6.17
N ILE A 4 64.16 -14.32 -6.61
CA ILE A 4 65.38 -14.93 -6.08
C ILE A 4 65.66 -14.51 -4.63
N THR A 5 65.18 -13.33 -4.21
CA THR A 5 65.43 -12.78 -2.87
C THR A 5 64.72 -13.54 -1.75
N TYR A 6 63.72 -14.38 -2.08
CA TYR A 6 62.95 -15.16 -1.11
C TYR A 6 63.42 -16.61 -0.98
N ILE A 7 64.52 -17.00 -1.66
CA ILE A 7 65.07 -18.36 -1.64
C ILE A 7 66.53 -18.31 -1.14
N PRO A 8 66.79 -18.71 0.12
CA PRO A 8 68.15 -18.70 0.67
C PRO A 8 69.09 -19.64 -0.11
N GLY A 9 70.24 -19.14 -0.58
CA GLY A 9 71.31 -19.94 -1.17
C GLY A 9 71.44 -19.95 -2.70
N ILE A 10 70.66 -19.15 -3.43
CA ILE A 10 70.74 -19.04 -4.91
C ILE A 10 71.14 -17.62 -5.32
N ALA A 11 72.15 -17.49 -6.19
CA ALA A 11 72.62 -16.21 -6.72
C ALA A 11 72.10 -15.96 -8.15
N ASN A 12 71.84 -14.69 -8.48
CA ASN A 12 71.33 -14.26 -9.78
C ASN A 12 72.47 -14.32 -10.82
N SER A 13 72.31 -15.09 -11.90
CA SER A 13 73.43 -15.38 -12.82
C SER A 13 73.20 -15.07 -14.30
N GLY A 14 72.16 -14.32 -14.67
CA GLY A 14 72.13 -13.70 -16.00
C GLY A 14 70.76 -13.41 -16.60
N LEU A 15 70.81 -12.56 -17.64
CA LEU A 15 69.65 -12.10 -18.40
C LEU A 15 69.09 -13.26 -19.26
N PHE A 16 67.85 -13.67 -19.02
CA PHE A 16 67.13 -14.55 -19.94
C PHE A 16 66.65 -13.70 -21.12
N THR A 17 67.11 -14.01 -22.34
CA THR A 17 66.59 -13.41 -23.57
C THR A 17 65.61 -14.41 -24.19
N PRO A 18 64.30 -14.13 -24.21
CA PRO A 18 63.33 -15.01 -24.85
C PRO A 18 63.68 -15.22 -26.33
N GLY A 19 63.47 -16.44 -26.83
CA GLY A 19 63.67 -16.74 -28.25
C GLY A 19 62.73 -15.93 -29.17
N PRO A 20 63.00 -15.91 -30.49
CA PRO A 20 62.32 -15.04 -31.47
C PRO A 20 60.79 -15.20 -31.54
N ASN A 21 60.22 -16.26 -30.97
CA ASN A 21 58.78 -16.56 -30.97
C ASN A 21 58.11 -16.49 -29.58
N THR A 22 58.81 -16.00 -28.55
CA THR A 22 58.23 -15.82 -27.20
C THR A 22 57.94 -14.34 -26.98
N PRO A 23 56.67 -13.89 -27.00
CA PRO A 23 56.34 -12.49 -26.70
C PRO A 23 56.74 -12.19 -25.26
N SER A 24 57.63 -11.22 -25.06
CA SER A 24 57.93 -10.71 -23.72
C SER A 24 56.63 -10.15 -23.11
N PRO A 25 56.29 -10.51 -21.86
CA PRO A 25 55.22 -9.82 -21.14
C PRO A 25 55.62 -8.35 -21.01
N TRP A 26 54.89 -7.47 -21.69
CA TRP A 26 54.98 -6.01 -21.50
C TRP A 26 56.34 -5.37 -21.80
N ASN A 27 57.17 -5.98 -22.66
CA ASN A 27 58.46 -5.43 -23.08
C ASN A 27 59.47 -5.25 -21.92
N VAL A 28 59.27 -5.97 -20.80
CA VAL A 28 60.17 -5.95 -19.65
C VAL A 28 61.10 -7.18 -19.74
N PRO A 29 62.43 -7.00 -19.76
CA PRO A 29 63.37 -8.11 -19.64
C PRO A 29 63.20 -8.80 -18.29
N ILE A 30 62.95 -10.12 -18.30
CA ILE A 30 62.87 -10.93 -17.08
C ILE A 30 64.28 -11.48 -16.82
N ILE A 31 64.91 -11.05 -15.73
CA ILE A 31 66.18 -11.61 -15.27
C ILE A 31 65.86 -12.91 -14.54
N GLY A 32 66.30 -14.04 -15.08
CA GLY A 32 66.03 -15.38 -14.53
C GLY A 32 67.18 -15.86 -13.65
N ALA A 33 66.86 -16.63 -12.61
CA ALA A 33 67.87 -17.36 -11.85
C ALA A 33 68.34 -18.57 -12.69
N VAL A 34 69.61 -18.55 -13.11
CA VAL A 34 70.32 -19.75 -13.56
C VAL A 34 71.22 -20.17 -12.39
N ASP A 35 71.28 -21.46 -12.04
CA ASP A 35 72.43 -21.90 -11.25
C ASP A 35 73.61 -22.02 -12.21
N GLY A 36 74.69 -21.32 -11.87
CA GLY A 36 75.90 -21.36 -12.67
C GLY A 36 76.44 -22.79 -12.65
N ILE A 37 76.59 -23.36 -13.84
CA ILE A 37 77.21 -24.65 -14.16
C ILE A 37 76.26 -25.86 -13.92
N SER A 38 75.55 -26.28 -14.98
CA SER A 38 74.81 -27.55 -14.98
C SER A 38 75.73 -28.74 -14.62
N PRO A 39 75.27 -29.69 -13.80
CA PRO A 39 74.61 -30.89 -14.37
C PRO A 39 73.45 -31.49 -13.52
N ALA A 40 72.56 -32.22 -14.20
CA ALA A 40 71.52 -33.15 -13.69
C ALA A 40 70.37 -32.64 -12.78
N THR A 41 70.51 -31.54 -12.02
CA THR A 41 69.47 -31.06 -11.08
C THR A 41 68.91 -29.66 -11.38
N ALA A 42 69.66 -28.78 -12.05
CA ALA A 42 69.22 -27.42 -12.39
C ALA A 42 68.05 -27.36 -13.39
N THR A 43 68.12 -28.16 -14.46
CA THR A 43 67.03 -28.28 -15.45
C THR A 43 65.76 -28.87 -14.84
N ARG A 44 65.88 -29.75 -13.83
CA ARG A 44 64.72 -30.31 -13.12
C ARG A 44 64.06 -29.24 -12.25
N ASN A 45 64.84 -28.41 -11.55
CA ASN A 45 64.32 -27.36 -10.68
C ASN A 45 63.69 -26.21 -11.48
N MET A 46 64.31 -25.77 -12.57
CA MET A 46 63.73 -24.74 -13.44
C MET A 46 62.48 -25.26 -14.16
N ALA A 47 62.52 -26.48 -14.71
CA ALA A 47 61.33 -27.11 -15.29
C ALA A 47 60.21 -27.27 -14.27
N GLU A 48 60.54 -27.62 -13.02
CA GLU A 48 59.55 -27.70 -11.94
C GLU A 48 58.92 -26.34 -11.63
N ILE A 49 59.70 -25.26 -11.58
CA ILE A 49 59.19 -23.90 -11.36
C ILE A 49 58.27 -23.46 -12.51
N TYR A 50 58.68 -23.66 -13.77
CA TYR A 50 57.85 -23.33 -14.93
C TYR A 50 56.58 -24.18 -14.98
N ASN A 51 56.67 -25.48 -14.67
CA ASN A 51 55.53 -26.37 -14.59
C ASN A 51 54.56 -25.93 -13.48
N ARG A 52 55.06 -25.57 -12.30
CA ARG A 52 54.22 -25.05 -11.20
C ARG A 52 53.50 -23.76 -11.60
N LEU A 53 54.18 -22.85 -12.29
CA LEU A 53 53.59 -21.61 -12.77
C LEU A 53 52.53 -21.88 -13.86
N LEU A 54 52.83 -22.76 -14.81
CA LEU A 54 51.89 -23.19 -15.84
C LEU A 54 50.64 -23.83 -15.21
N PHE A 55 50.82 -24.77 -14.29
CA PHE A 55 49.70 -25.42 -13.60
C PHE A 55 48.90 -24.46 -12.73
N ALA A 56 49.54 -23.46 -12.11
CA ALA A 56 48.82 -22.42 -11.37
C ALA A 56 47.94 -21.56 -12.28
N HIS A 57 48.42 -21.18 -13.46
CA HIS A 57 47.61 -20.46 -14.45
C HIS A 57 46.49 -21.33 -15.03
N ALA A 58 46.81 -22.58 -15.39
CA ALA A 58 45.82 -23.53 -15.89
C ALA A 58 44.70 -23.76 -14.86
N ALA A 59 45.06 -23.94 -13.58
CA ALA A 59 44.07 -24.09 -12.51
C ALA A 59 43.14 -22.89 -12.37
N LEU A 60 43.63 -21.65 -12.61
CA LEU A 60 42.79 -20.45 -12.61
C LEU A 60 41.85 -20.39 -13.82
N VAL A 61 42.32 -20.81 -15.00
CA VAL A 61 41.50 -20.86 -16.22
C VAL A 61 40.40 -21.91 -16.08
N GLU A 62 40.74 -23.11 -15.61
CA GLU A 62 39.77 -24.18 -15.34
C GLU A 62 38.78 -23.78 -14.24
N ALA A 63 39.25 -23.17 -13.16
CA ALA A 63 38.38 -22.68 -12.09
C ALA A 63 37.42 -21.58 -12.55
N ALA A 64 37.78 -20.81 -13.59
CA ALA A 64 36.86 -19.87 -14.23
C ALA A 64 35.82 -20.53 -15.14
N GLY A 65 35.88 -21.86 -15.31
CA GLY A 65 35.00 -22.63 -16.20
C GLY A 65 35.43 -22.62 -17.66
N LEU A 66 36.66 -22.23 -17.97
CA LEU A 66 37.22 -22.23 -19.33
C LEU A 66 38.08 -23.48 -19.54
N ALA A 67 38.06 -24.01 -20.77
CA ALA A 67 38.96 -25.11 -21.15
C ALA A 67 40.37 -24.58 -21.39
N ILE A 68 41.39 -25.40 -21.09
CA ILE A 68 42.77 -25.10 -21.46
C ILE A 68 42.92 -25.24 -22.96
N ASP A 69 43.26 -24.15 -23.61
CA ASP A 69 43.54 -24.06 -25.05
C ASP A 69 44.97 -23.51 -25.27
N HIS A 70 45.72 -24.15 -26.14
CA HIS A 70 47.13 -23.83 -26.37
C HIS A 70 47.32 -22.69 -27.38
N ASP A 71 46.25 -22.31 -28.08
CA ASP A 71 46.25 -21.26 -29.09
C ASP A 71 45.83 -19.89 -28.54
N ASP A 72 45.13 -19.84 -27.40
CA ASP A 72 44.70 -18.59 -26.74
C ASP A 72 45.67 -18.13 -25.64
N TRP A 73 46.57 -17.23 -26.03
CA TRP A 73 47.54 -16.60 -25.13
C TRP A 73 46.92 -15.60 -24.13
N ALA A 74 45.63 -15.26 -24.26
CA ALA A 74 44.92 -14.31 -23.41
C ALA A 74 43.94 -14.99 -22.43
N GLN A 75 44.00 -16.32 -22.26
CA GLN A 75 43.08 -17.08 -21.40
C GLN A 75 42.94 -16.56 -19.98
N LEU A 76 44.04 -16.12 -19.36
CA LEU A 76 43.97 -15.57 -18.02
C LEU A 76 43.13 -14.29 -17.99
N VAL A 77 43.24 -13.46 -19.03
CA VAL A 77 42.40 -12.27 -19.18
C VAL A 77 40.93 -12.66 -19.40
N HIS A 78 40.66 -13.68 -20.22
CA HIS A 78 39.31 -14.20 -20.42
C HIS A 78 38.72 -14.78 -19.13
N ALA A 79 39.51 -15.51 -18.34
CA ALA A 79 39.11 -16.03 -17.04
C ALA A 79 38.66 -14.91 -16.09
N PHE A 80 39.41 -13.81 -16.02
CA PHE A 80 39.00 -12.63 -15.24
C PHE A 80 37.76 -11.93 -15.82
N ARG A 81 37.69 -11.72 -17.14
CA ARG A 81 36.58 -11.04 -17.82
C ARG A 81 35.27 -11.82 -17.75
N SER A 82 35.33 -13.15 -17.72
CA SER A 82 34.17 -14.04 -17.58
C SER A 82 33.52 -13.95 -16.20
N ASN A 83 34.23 -13.37 -15.22
CA ASN A 83 33.82 -13.30 -13.81
C ASN A 83 33.71 -14.70 -13.15
N GLY A 84 34.14 -15.78 -13.80
CA GLY A 84 33.99 -17.16 -13.32
C GLY A 84 34.72 -17.44 -11.99
N LEU A 85 35.77 -16.67 -11.68
CA LEU A 85 36.49 -16.75 -10.41
C LEU A 85 35.88 -15.88 -9.30
N VAL A 86 34.93 -15.01 -9.64
CA VAL A 86 34.38 -13.99 -8.73
C VAL A 86 33.05 -14.42 -8.11
N TYR A 87 32.25 -15.21 -8.83
CA TYR A 87 30.96 -15.71 -8.34
C TYR A 87 30.87 -17.22 -8.39
N ALA A 88 30.08 -17.80 -7.48
CA ALA A 88 29.72 -19.21 -7.49
C ALA A 88 28.19 -19.39 -7.42
N ALA A 89 27.70 -20.54 -7.89
CA ALA A 89 26.29 -20.90 -7.75
C ALA A 89 25.98 -21.26 -6.29
N GLY A 90 24.92 -20.66 -5.75
CA GLY A 90 24.37 -21.02 -4.45
C GLY A 90 23.54 -22.29 -4.51
N ALA A 91 23.30 -22.88 -3.35
CA ALA A 91 22.43 -24.03 -3.11
C ALA A 91 21.81 -23.91 -1.70
N GLY A 92 21.20 -24.99 -1.20
CA GLY A 92 20.56 -25.02 0.12
C GLY A 92 19.09 -24.61 0.08
N THR A 93 18.59 -24.11 1.22
CA THR A 93 17.19 -23.70 1.40
C THR A 93 17.08 -22.18 1.52
N ALA A 94 15.85 -21.64 1.48
CA ALA A 94 15.55 -20.21 1.56
C ALA A 94 16.40 -19.45 2.61
N ASN A 95 16.47 -20.00 3.83
CA ASN A 95 17.07 -19.34 4.99
C ASN A 95 18.36 -20.03 5.49
N ALA A 96 18.79 -21.10 4.83
CA ALA A 96 20.07 -21.78 5.06
C ALA A 96 20.73 -22.03 3.70
N GLN A 97 21.38 -20.99 3.18
CA GLN A 97 22.03 -20.97 1.88
C GLN A 97 23.44 -21.57 1.99
N THR A 98 23.93 -22.14 0.91
CA THR A 98 25.28 -22.67 0.82
C THR A 98 25.94 -22.21 -0.47
N VAL A 99 27.25 -22.00 -0.47
CA VAL A 99 28.02 -21.69 -1.69
C VAL A 99 29.37 -22.37 -1.63
N ALA A 100 29.84 -22.90 -2.78
CA ALA A 100 31.14 -23.53 -2.91
C ALA A 100 31.96 -22.82 -3.98
N TYR A 101 32.87 -21.93 -3.56
CA TYR A 101 33.82 -21.30 -4.48
C TYR A 101 34.92 -22.29 -4.89
N THR A 102 35.44 -22.10 -6.10
CA THR A 102 36.58 -22.85 -6.62
C THR A 102 37.66 -21.85 -7.06
N PRO A 103 38.88 -21.91 -6.53
CA PRO A 103 39.33 -22.75 -5.41
C PRO A 103 38.57 -22.49 -4.10
N ALA A 104 38.48 -23.49 -3.23
CA ALA A 104 37.76 -23.37 -1.97
C ALA A 104 38.41 -22.34 -1.03
N LEU A 105 37.59 -21.44 -0.48
CA LEU A 105 38.03 -20.51 0.55
C LEU A 105 38.37 -21.27 1.84
N LYS A 106 39.52 -20.94 2.44
CA LYS A 106 40.02 -21.61 3.66
C LYS A 106 39.59 -20.95 4.95
N ALA A 107 39.26 -19.66 4.91
CA ALA A 107 38.79 -18.88 6.04
C ALA A 107 38.03 -17.65 5.54
N LEU A 108 37.14 -17.13 6.38
CA LEU A 108 36.54 -15.82 6.18
C LEU A 108 37.43 -14.75 6.83
N VAL A 109 37.76 -13.71 6.08
CA VAL A 109 38.61 -12.59 6.54
C VAL A 109 37.79 -11.31 6.52
N ASP A 110 37.99 -10.44 7.51
CA ASP A 110 37.28 -9.17 7.61
C ASP A 110 37.44 -8.33 6.33
N GLY A 111 36.34 -7.73 5.86
CA GLY A 111 36.31 -6.95 4.63
C GLY A 111 36.24 -7.76 3.34
N MET A 112 36.24 -9.10 3.41
CA MET A 112 36.14 -9.95 2.21
C MET A 112 34.78 -9.77 1.51
N VAL A 113 34.81 -9.47 0.21
CA VAL A 113 33.62 -9.34 -0.63
C VAL A 113 33.43 -10.59 -1.46
N LEU A 114 32.23 -11.19 -1.38
CA LEU A 114 31.86 -12.40 -2.09
C LEU A 114 30.64 -12.16 -2.98
N TRP A 115 30.66 -12.75 -4.18
CA TRP A 115 29.50 -12.78 -5.06
C TRP A 115 28.96 -14.20 -5.16
N TYR A 116 27.66 -14.40 -5.07
CA TYR A 116 27.05 -15.69 -5.39
C TYR A 116 25.70 -15.52 -6.06
N LYS A 117 25.32 -16.50 -6.88
CA LYS A 117 23.98 -16.55 -7.47
C LYS A 117 23.07 -17.34 -6.55
N ALA A 118 22.08 -16.71 -5.93
CA ALA A 118 21.18 -17.38 -5.00
C ALA A 118 20.28 -18.40 -5.73
N ALA A 119 20.10 -19.59 -5.15
CA ALA A 119 19.21 -20.61 -5.71
C ALA A 119 17.74 -20.39 -5.30
N VAL A 120 17.53 -19.93 -4.06
CA VAL A 120 16.20 -19.79 -3.45
C VAL A 120 16.09 -18.40 -2.82
N ALA A 121 14.88 -17.81 -2.86
CA ALA A 121 14.62 -16.56 -2.18
C ALA A 121 14.51 -16.76 -0.65
N ASN A 122 14.97 -15.80 0.15
CA ASN A 122 14.77 -15.87 1.60
C ASN A 122 13.34 -15.49 1.99
N THR A 123 12.83 -16.06 3.07
CA THR A 123 11.50 -15.73 3.64
C THR A 123 11.60 -15.11 5.03
N GLY A 124 12.82 -14.85 5.49
CA GLY A 124 13.14 -14.33 6.81
C GLY A 124 14.66 -14.23 7.00
N PRO A 125 15.16 -14.30 8.25
CA PRO A 125 16.59 -14.31 8.54
C PRO A 125 17.28 -15.48 7.84
N ALA A 126 18.38 -15.21 7.12
CA ALA A 126 19.11 -16.21 6.35
C ALA A 126 20.55 -16.37 6.83
N THR A 127 21.13 -17.53 6.57
CA THR A 127 22.56 -17.83 6.78
C THR A 127 23.20 -18.27 5.47
N LEU A 128 24.52 -18.09 5.35
CA LEU A 128 25.35 -18.61 4.27
C LEU A 128 26.46 -19.49 4.84
N ASN A 129 26.55 -20.74 4.38
CA ASN A 129 27.72 -21.58 4.59
C ASN A 129 28.62 -21.55 3.36
N VAL A 130 29.80 -20.96 3.51
CA VAL A 130 30.80 -20.80 2.44
C VAL A 130 31.82 -21.93 2.53
N ASN A 131 31.92 -22.77 1.49
CA ASN A 131 32.89 -23.87 1.39
C ASN A 131 32.94 -24.80 2.63
N GLY A 132 31.83 -24.91 3.39
CA GLY A 132 31.79 -25.74 4.60
C GLY A 132 32.44 -25.12 5.84
N LEU A 133 32.79 -23.83 5.81
CA LEU A 133 33.42 -23.11 6.92
C LEU A 133 32.48 -22.84 8.11
N GLY A 134 31.19 -23.15 7.97
CA GLY A 134 30.16 -22.93 8.97
C GLY A 134 29.10 -21.95 8.48
N ALA A 135 27.88 -22.06 9.01
CA ALA A 135 26.79 -21.17 8.66
C ALA A 135 26.95 -19.82 9.36
N VAL A 136 27.02 -18.74 8.58
CA VAL A 136 27.18 -17.36 9.06
C VAL A 136 25.90 -16.57 8.74
N PRO A 137 25.36 -15.77 9.67
CA PRO A 137 24.20 -14.91 9.41
C PRO A 137 24.42 -13.95 8.24
N ILE A 138 23.36 -13.72 7.46
CA ILE A 138 23.30 -12.64 6.48
C ILE A 138 22.41 -11.53 7.06
N MET A 139 22.92 -10.32 7.06
CA MET A 139 22.25 -9.11 7.52
C MET A 139 22.12 -8.10 6.38
N GLY A 140 21.14 -7.20 6.43
CA GLY A 140 21.06 -6.09 5.47
C GLY A 140 22.06 -4.98 5.79
N GLY A 141 22.12 -3.96 4.93
CA GLY A 141 23.05 -2.83 5.05
C GLY A 141 22.93 -2.03 6.36
N ALA A 142 21.80 -2.08 7.04
CA ALA A 142 21.59 -1.47 8.36
C ALA A 142 21.95 -2.40 9.55
N HIS A 143 22.63 -3.52 9.29
CA HIS A 143 23.01 -4.56 10.26
C HIS A 143 21.81 -5.23 10.97
N GLY A 144 20.63 -5.15 10.36
CA GLY A 144 19.45 -5.90 10.78
C GLY A 144 19.42 -7.29 10.15
N ALA A 145 18.75 -8.23 10.81
CA ALA A 145 18.40 -9.49 10.17
C ALA A 145 17.50 -9.25 8.95
N LEU A 146 17.64 -10.08 7.92
CA LEU A 146 16.76 -10.06 6.76
C LEU A 146 15.31 -10.42 7.15
N GLN A 147 14.34 -9.84 6.47
CA GLN A 147 12.90 -10.00 6.75
C GLN A 147 12.19 -10.88 5.73
N GLY A 148 12.81 -11.14 4.57
CA GLY A 148 12.24 -11.92 3.47
C GLY A 148 12.22 -11.11 2.17
N GLY A 149 12.65 -11.73 1.08
CA GLY A 149 12.67 -11.13 -0.25
C GLY A 149 13.91 -10.28 -0.58
N GLU A 150 14.81 -10.00 0.37
CA GLU A 150 16.08 -9.30 0.09
C GLU A 150 17.08 -10.17 -0.71
N ILE A 151 16.90 -11.49 -0.69
CA ILE A 151 17.55 -12.45 -1.57
C ILE A 151 16.46 -13.02 -2.47
N VAL A 152 16.64 -12.91 -3.80
CA VAL A 152 15.71 -13.48 -4.78
C VAL A 152 16.37 -14.65 -5.52
N ALA A 153 15.58 -15.66 -5.88
CA ALA A 153 16.06 -16.78 -6.67
C ALA A 153 16.66 -16.28 -8.00
N ASN A 154 17.81 -16.82 -8.38
CA ASN A 154 18.64 -16.40 -9.50
C ASN A 154 19.29 -15.00 -9.40
N GLY A 155 19.04 -14.26 -8.32
CA GLY A 155 19.70 -12.98 -8.07
C GLY A 155 21.18 -13.16 -7.75
N ARG A 156 22.02 -12.23 -8.22
CA ARG A 156 23.43 -12.14 -7.84
C ARG A 156 23.55 -11.32 -6.57
N CYS A 157 23.93 -11.98 -5.49
CA CYS A 157 24.14 -11.37 -4.19
C CYS A 157 25.59 -10.95 -4.04
N ARG A 158 25.83 -9.71 -3.60
CA ARG A 158 27.12 -9.22 -3.17
C ARG A 158 27.13 -9.08 -1.65
N LEU A 159 28.03 -9.81 -1.01
CA LEU A 159 28.17 -9.87 0.45
C LEU A 159 29.52 -9.29 0.88
N LEU A 160 29.56 -8.59 2.01
CA LEU A 160 30.78 -8.20 2.71
C LEU A 160 30.85 -8.97 4.03
N TYR A 161 31.92 -9.73 4.29
CA TYR A 161 32.12 -10.33 5.61
C TYR A 161 32.62 -9.27 6.61
N ASN A 162 31.91 -9.13 7.73
CA ASN A 162 32.30 -8.27 8.84
C ASN A 162 32.59 -9.16 10.07
N ALA A 163 33.86 -9.26 10.44
CA ALA A 163 34.31 -10.12 11.54
C ALA A 163 33.86 -9.59 12.91
N THR A 164 33.67 -8.28 13.07
CA THR A 164 33.16 -7.67 14.32
C THR A 164 31.72 -8.09 14.59
N LEU A 165 30.90 -8.17 13.54
CA LEU A 165 29.51 -8.61 13.64
C LEU A 165 29.36 -10.14 13.55
N GLY A 166 30.41 -10.85 13.11
CA GLY A 166 30.33 -12.28 12.81
C GLY A 166 29.29 -12.60 11.74
N ALA A 167 29.10 -11.71 10.75
CA ALA A 167 28.01 -11.76 9.79
C ALA A 167 28.44 -11.29 8.39
N PHE A 168 27.72 -11.75 7.37
CA PHE A 168 27.75 -11.18 6.04
C PHE A 168 26.78 -10.01 5.94
N ILE A 169 27.22 -8.88 5.42
CA ILE A 169 26.37 -7.74 5.07
C ILE A 169 25.99 -7.86 3.60
N LEU A 170 24.70 -8.02 3.33
CA LEU A 170 24.13 -7.99 1.99
C LEU A 170 24.12 -6.54 1.49
N LEU A 171 25.02 -6.29 0.53
CA LEU A 171 25.14 -5.00 -0.13
C LEU A 171 24.07 -4.85 -1.22
N GLU A 172 23.83 -5.93 -1.97
CA GLU A 172 22.82 -6.00 -3.02
C GLU A 172 22.49 -7.46 -3.38
N CYS A 173 21.27 -7.69 -3.84
CA CYS A 173 20.89 -8.85 -4.63
C CYS A 173 20.13 -8.36 -5.86
N THR A 174 20.62 -8.66 -7.06
CA THR A 174 19.99 -8.15 -8.30
C THR A 174 18.54 -8.61 -8.40
N GLY A 175 17.61 -7.65 -8.49
CA GLY A 175 16.16 -7.92 -8.55
C GLY A 175 15.46 -7.96 -7.19
N ALA A 176 16.18 -7.80 -6.08
CA ALA A 176 15.62 -7.72 -4.74
C ALA A 176 15.56 -6.27 -4.23
N PRO A 177 14.62 -5.94 -3.32
CA PRO A 177 14.68 -4.72 -2.54
C PRO A 177 15.88 -4.73 -1.57
N LEU A 178 16.45 -3.56 -1.32
CA LEU A 178 17.41 -3.36 -0.24
C LEU A 178 16.67 -3.12 1.07
N GLN A 179 17.17 -3.69 2.16
CA GLN A 179 16.67 -3.38 3.49
C GLN A 179 17.03 -1.94 3.87
N VAL A 180 16.04 -1.17 4.31
CA VAL A 180 16.20 0.21 4.78
C VAL A 180 16.18 0.19 6.30
N GLY A 181 17.12 0.85 6.98
CA GLY A 181 17.11 1.05 8.43
C GLY A 181 16.05 2.08 8.86
N LEU A 182 15.84 2.26 10.17
CA LEU A 182 14.92 3.30 10.65
C LEU A 182 15.43 4.68 10.21
N ALA A 183 14.58 5.46 9.55
CA ALA A 183 14.86 6.86 9.24
C ALA A 183 14.90 7.67 10.55
N THR A 184 16.02 8.34 10.81
CA THR A 184 16.23 9.21 11.98
C THR A 184 16.58 10.64 11.59
N GLN A 185 16.74 10.91 10.29
CA GLN A 185 17.03 12.22 9.72
C GLN A 185 16.17 12.45 8.48
N SER A 186 15.99 13.71 8.08
CA SER A 186 15.06 14.12 7.02
C SER A 186 15.38 13.59 5.63
N GLN A 187 16.64 13.25 5.35
CA GLN A 187 17.08 12.71 4.06
C GLN A 187 17.21 11.18 4.04
N HIS A 188 16.85 10.50 5.13
CA HIS A 188 16.85 9.03 5.16
C HIS A 188 15.66 8.49 4.39
N ALA A 189 15.87 7.37 3.68
CA ALA A 189 14.76 6.58 3.16
C ALA A 189 13.92 6.06 4.35
N MET A 190 12.61 6.20 4.26
CA MET A 190 11.66 5.84 5.32
C MET A 190 11.13 4.42 5.11
N GLN A 191 11.12 3.60 6.17
CA GLN A 191 10.49 2.29 6.12
C GLN A 191 8.97 2.41 6.04
N LEU A 192 8.31 1.38 5.48
CA LEU A 192 6.84 1.32 5.41
C LEU A 192 6.16 1.53 6.77
N GLY A 193 6.73 0.96 7.84
CA GLY A 193 6.18 1.11 9.20
C GLY A 193 6.35 2.50 9.82
N GLN A 194 7.22 3.35 9.25
CA GLN A 194 7.38 4.74 9.67
C GLN A 194 6.46 5.69 8.90
N ALA A 195 5.82 5.23 7.82
CA ALA A 195 4.90 6.00 6.99
C ALA A 195 3.51 6.16 7.64
N THR A 196 3.47 6.55 8.92
CA THR A 196 2.24 6.89 9.65
C THR A 196 1.57 8.08 8.97
N GLY A 197 0.25 8.13 8.94
CA GLY A 197 -0.44 9.25 8.28
C GLY A 197 -1.06 8.91 6.93
N ARG A 198 -0.58 7.83 6.29
CA ARG A 198 -0.88 7.53 4.89
C ARG A 198 -2.32 7.04 4.73
N TRP A 199 -3.04 7.61 3.77
CA TRP A 199 -4.37 7.12 3.37
C TRP A 199 -4.30 5.69 2.81
N ILE A 200 -5.14 4.80 3.33
CA ILE A 200 -5.20 3.39 2.94
C ILE A 200 -6.41 3.15 2.03
N ASN A 201 -7.61 3.54 2.48
CA ASN A 201 -8.86 3.21 1.81
C ASN A 201 -9.99 4.17 2.21
N ARG A 202 -11.05 4.21 1.40
CA ARG A 202 -12.36 4.80 1.75
C ARG A 202 -13.43 3.72 1.66
N GLN A 203 -14.08 3.42 2.79
CA GLN A 203 -15.24 2.55 2.80
C GLN A 203 -16.53 3.39 2.76
N ILE A 204 -17.43 3.07 1.82
CA ILE A 204 -18.75 3.68 1.68
C ILE A 204 -19.79 2.66 2.12
N ILE A 205 -20.37 2.88 3.29
CA ILE A 205 -21.25 1.93 3.95
C ILE A 205 -22.70 2.35 3.75
N THR A 206 -23.44 1.47 3.09
CA THR A 206 -24.82 1.72 2.67
C THR A 206 -25.82 0.73 3.28
N ALA A 207 -25.31 -0.28 3.98
CA ALA A 207 -26.07 -1.30 4.70
C ALA A 207 -25.48 -1.48 6.10
N THR A 208 -26.36 -1.76 7.07
CA THR A 208 -25.99 -2.02 8.46
C THR A 208 -25.17 -3.31 8.56
N GLY A 209 -24.08 -3.27 9.35
CA GLY A 209 -23.20 -4.42 9.54
C GLY A 209 -22.01 -4.12 10.44
N PRO A 210 -21.21 -5.13 10.82
CA PRO A 210 -19.99 -4.92 11.59
C PRO A 210 -18.94 -4.18 10.77
N TYR A 211 -18.14 -3.34 11.44
CA TYR A 211 -16.97 -2.71 10.81
C TYR A 211 -15.82 -3.72 10.63
N ALA A 212 -15.28 -3.79 9.41
CA ALA A 212 -14.11 -4.60 9.07
C ALA A 212 -12.99 -3.68 8.56
N PRO A 213 -11.90 -3.48 9.33
CA PRO A 213 -10.82 -2.58 8.92
C PRO A 213 -10.02 -3.17 7.76
N THR A 214 -9.51 -2.29 6.89
CA THR A 214 -8.49 -2.64 5.90
C THR A 214 -7.16 -2.95 6.61
N ALA A 215 -6.41 -3.94 6.10
CA ALA A 215 -5.13 -4.31 6.69
C ALA A 215 -4.16 -3.12 6.75
N GLY A 216 -3.59 -2.87 7.92
CA GLY A 216 -2.67 -1.76 8.18
C GLY A 216 -3.33 -0.48 8.70
N THR A 217 -4.65 -0.42 8.87
CA THR A 217 -5.34 0.74 9.45
C THR A 217 -5.01 0.92 10.93
N ASN A 218 -4.50 2.10 11.31
CA ASN A 218 -4.22 2.49 12.69
C ASN A 218 -5.20 3.54 13.23
N TYR A 219 -5.79 4.36 12.36
CA TYR A 219 -6.86 5.29 12.70
C TYR A 219 -7.79 5.54 11.51
N GLY A 220 -9.00 6.04 11.79
CA GLY A 220 -9.98 6.36 10.76
C GLY A 220 -10.80 7.60 11.07
N ASP A 221 -11.17 8.33 10.03
CA ASP A 221 -12.15 9.42 10.10
C ASP A 221 -13.52 8.87 9.70
N VAL A 222 -14.41 8.74 10.67
CA VAL A 222 -15.76 8.22 10.46
C VAL A 222 -16.73 9.39 10.32
N THR A 223 -17.42 9.46 9.20
CA THR A 223 -18.52 10.39 8.95
C THR A 223 -19.83 9.61 8.88
N VAL A 224 -20.78 9.94 9.75
CA VAL A 224 -22.10 9.34 9.81
C VAL A 224 -23.13 10.35 9.32
N ILE A 225 -24.00 9.95 8.41
CA ILE A 225 -25.08 10.76 7.85
C ILE A 225 -26.38 9.99 8.02
N ALA A 226 -27.36 10.57 8.71
CA ALA A 226 -28.65 9.94 8.95
C ALA A 226 -29.58 10.02 7.74
N GLY A 227 -30.67 9.23 7.76
CA GLY A 227 -31.70 9.29 6.73
C GLY A 227 -32.49 10.60 6.79
N GLY A 228 -32.95 11.09 5.65
CA GLY A 228 -33.87 12.22 5.58
C GLY A 228 -35.32 11.79 5.74
N GLY A 229 -36.16 12.67 6.27
CA GLY A 229 -37.59 12.47 6.39
C GLY A 229 -38.30 12.54 5.03
N GLY A 230 -39.38 11.79 4.87
CA GLY A 230 -40.24 11.90 3.69
C GLY A 230 -41.05 13.20 3.70
N GLY A 231 -41.48 13.66 2.54
CA GLY A 231 -42.42 14.76 2.44
C GLY A 231 -43.83 14.35 2.86
N GLY A 232 -44.60 15.31 3.36
CA GLY A 232 -46.01 15.12 3.70
C GLY A 232 -46.86 14.92 2.44
N GLY A 233 -47.81 14.02 2.52
CA GLY A 233 -48.90 13.96 1.54
C GLY A 233 -49.89 15.09 1.76
N CYS A 234 -50.89 15.17 0.91
CA CYS A 234 -52.03 16.06 1.11
C CYS A 234 -53.37 15.37 0.83
N GLN A 235 -54.41 15.94 1.41
CA GLN A 235 -55.77 15.43 1.34
C GLN A 235 -56.37 15.59 -0.06
N ALA A 236 -57.31 14.72 -0.39
CA ALA A 236 -58.23 14.95 -1.49
C ALA A 236 -59.03 16.25 -1.29
N THR A 237 -59.28 16.95 -2.39
CA THR A 237 -59.94 18.27 -2.39
C THR A 237 -61.36 18.16 -2.95
N GLY A 238 -62.31 18.84 -2.34
CA GLY A 238 -63.64 19.08 -2.91
C GLY A 238 -63.67 20.32 -3.81
N SER A 239 -64.88 20.74 -4.20
CA SER A 239 -65.07 21.96 -4.99
C SER A 239 -64.53 23.20 -4.27
N GLY A 240 -63.66 23.96 -4.93
CA GLY A 240 -63.04 25.18 -4.39
C GLY A 240 -61.94 24.95 -3.34
N GLN A 241 -61.47 23.71 -3.18
CA GLN A 241 -60.46 23.36 -2.17
C GLN A 241 -59.09 23.07 -2.78
N MET A 242 -58.05 23.32 -1.97
CA MET A 242 -56.66 22.97 -2.27
C MET A 242 -56.00 22.36 -1.04
N ALA A 243 -54.93 21.59 -1.26
CA ALA A 243 -54.15 20.98 -0.19
C ALA A 243 -52.70 20.80 -0.63
N ALA A 244 -51.75 21.11 0.27
CA ALA A 244 -50.33 20.81 0.02
C ALA A 244 -49.64 20.35 1.30
N GLY A 245 -48.80 19.31 1.18
CA GLY A 245 -47.96 18.80 2.26
C GLY A 245 -46.60 19.50 2.27
N ALA A 246 -45.96 19.54 3.44
CA ALA A 246 -44.65 20.14 3.59
C ALA A 246 -43.50 19.17 3.24
N GLY A 247 -42.30 19.69 3.07
CA GLY A 247 -41.11 18.87 2.87
C GLY A 247 -40.62 18.22 4.17
N GLY A 248 -39.99 17.06 4.05
CA GLY A 248 -39.29 16.39 5.13
C GLY A 248 -37.94 17.04 5.43
N GLY A 249 -37.48 16.93 6.68
CA GLY A 249 -36.15 17.40 7.07
C GLY A 249 -35.04 16.49 6.56
N GLY A 250 -33.86 17.04 6.32
CA GLY A 250 -32.65 16.26 6.08
C GLY A 250 -32.12 15.64 7.37
N GLY A 251 -31.44 14.50 7.26
CA GLY A 251 -30.76 13.83 8.35
C GLY A 251 -29.55 14.62 8.86
N GLY A 252 -29.27 14.49 10.16
CA GLY A 252 -28.08 15.07 10.77
C GLY A 252 -26.80 14.36 10.30
N TRP A 253 -25.66 14.90 10.69
CA TRP A 253 -24.39 14.25 10.44
C TRP A 253 -23.37 14.54 11.54
N ALA A 254 -22.44 13.61 11.75
CA ALA A 254 -21.33 13.81 12.67
C ALA A 254 -20.06 13.17 12.10
N ARG A 255 -18.90 13.77 12.40
CA ARG A 255 -17.59 13.25 12.03
C ARG A 255 -16.68 13.16 13.24
N ARG A 256 -15.92 12.08 13.34
CA ARG A 256 -14.93 11.87 14.40
C ARG A 256 -13.71 11.11 13.91
N ARG A 257 -12.54 11.49 14.42
CA ARG A 257 -11.32 10.68 14.29
C ARG A 257 -11.25 9.65 15.42
N LEU A 258 -11.04 8.39 15.06
CA LEU A 258 -10.99 7.28 16.00
C LEU A 258 -9.72 6.45 15.77
N THR A 259 -9.16 5.89 16.84
CA THR A 259 -8.09 4.89 16.72
C THR A 259 -8.67 3.54 16.34
N ILE A 260 -7.86 2.68 15.72
CA ILE A 260 -8.31 1.32 15.35
C ILE A 260 -8.80 0.51 16.56
N ALA A 261 -8.23 0.74 17.74
CA ALA A 261 -8.65 0.11 18.99
C ALA A 261 -10.09 0.50 19.38
N GLN A 262 -10.52 1.73 19.09
CA GLN A 262 -11.90 2.17 19.34
C GLN A 262 -12.86 1.63 18.27
N MET A 263 -12.40 1.54 17.02
CA MET A 263 -13.23 1.17 15.87
C MET A 263 -13.49 -0.33 15.76
N THR A 264 -12.54 -1.16 16.17
CA THR A 264 -12.64 -2.62 16.07
C THR A 264 -13.82 -3.13 16.90
N GLY A 265 -14.68 -3.95 16.29
CA GLY A 265 -15.86 -4.52 16.94
C GLY A 265 -17.10 -3.62 16.97
N GLN A 266 -17.03 -2.39 16.44
CA GLN A 266 -18.19 -1.53 16.32
C GLN A 266 -19.17 -2.03 15.25
N THR A 267 -20.47 -1.84 15.51
CA THR A 267 -21.53 -2.06 14.51
C THR A 267 -21.87 -0.73 13.84
N MET A 268 -21.93 -0.75 12.52
CA MET A 268 -22.34 0.38 11.70
C MET A 268 -23.83 0.27 11.43
N THR A 269 -24.62 1.25 11.86
CA THR A 269 -26.06 1.34 11.60
C THR A 269 -26.31 2.37 10.53
N VAL A 270 -26.89 1.97 9.41
CA VAL A 270 -27.34 2.88 8.35
C VAL A 270 -28.84 3.07 8.45
N GLY A 271 -29.26 4.30 8.67
CA GLY A 271 -30.65 4.70 8.81
C GLY A 271 -31.40 4.65 7.48
N GLY A 272 -32.61 4.11 7.50
CA GLY A 272 -33.48 4.08 6.34
C GLY A 272 -33.95 5.47 5.89
N ALA A 273 -34.41 5.56 4.65
CA ALA A 273 -35.13 6.73 4.15
C ALA A 273 -36.48 6.89 4.86
N GLY A 274 -36.89 8.13 5.11
CA GLY A 274 -38.26 8.42 5.53
C GLY A 274 -39.25 8.10 4.41
N THR A 275 -40.34 7.41 4.75
CA THR A 275 -41.38 7.02 3.79
C THR A 275 -42.15 8.24 3.28
N ALA A 276 -42.63 8.20 2.05
CA ALA A 276 -43.53 9.22 1.53
C ALA A 276 -44.82 9.30 2.36
N GLY A 277 -45.32 10.50 2.62
CA GLY A 277 -46.64 10.68 3.20
C GLY A 277 -47.72 10.21 2.25
N VAL A 278 -48.64 9.38 2.74
CA VAL A 278 -49.72 8.80 1.93
C VAL A 278 -50.84 9.81 1.66
N ILE A 279 -51.57 9.57 0.57
CA ILE A 279 -52.77 10.33 0.22
C ILE A 279 -53.81 10.24 1.35
N GLY A 280 -54.41 11.37 1.73
CA GLY A 280 -55.56 11.41 2.62
C GLY A 280 -55.29 11.27 4.13
N SER A 281 -54.12 10.79 4.57
CA SER A 281 -53.84 10.62 6.01
C SER A 281 -52.38 10.55 6.46
N GLY A 282 -51.38 10.96 5.65
CA GLY A 282 -49.97 10.71 5.97
C GLY A 282 -49.08 11.95 6.02
N ALA A 283 -48.59 12.30 7.21
CA ALA A 283 -47.31 12.98 7.33
C ALA A 283 -46.21 12.09 6.71
N GLY A 284 -45.10 12.69 6.29
CA GLY A 284 -43.94 11.91 5.87
C GLY A 284 -43.43 11.03 7.02
N GLY A 285 -42.83 9.89 6.69
CA GLY A 285 -42.12 9.08 7.67
C GLY A 285 -40.80 9.75 8.06
N ASN A 286 -40.38 9.57 9.31
CA ASN A 286 -39.08 10.04 9.77
C ASN A 286 -37.96 9.23 9.13
N GLY A 287 -36.83 9.90 8.85
CA GLY A 287 -35.61 9.23 8.46
C GLY A 287 -35.03 8.42 9.62
N GLY A 288 -34.36 7.31 9.31
CA GLY A 288 -33.69 6.48 10.31
C GLY A 288 -32.41 7.15 10.82
N ALA A 289 -32.10 6.94 12.10
CA ALA A 289 -30.81 7.31 12.67
C ALA A 289 -29.67 6.46 12.06
N SER A 290 -28.49 7.05 11.90
CA SER A 290 -27.28 6.32 11.52
C SER A 290 -26.23 6.44 12.63
N SER A 291 -25.37 5.44 12.79
CA SER A 291 -24.32 5.45 13.79
C SER A 291 -23.15 4.53 13.49
N PHE A 292 -21.99 4.85 14.04
CA PHE A 292 -20.85 3.95 14.16
C PHE A 292 -20.69 3.60 15.63
N GLY A 293 -21.33 2.50 16.03
CA GLY A 293 -21.54 2.15 17.44
C GLY A 293 -22.18 3.28 18.23
N ALA A 294 -21.72 3.47 19.47
CA ALA A 294 -22.05 4.63 20.30
C ALA A 294 -21.08 5.82 20.09
N LEU A 295 -20.04 5.64 19.26
CA LEU A 295 -18.93 6.57 19.14
C LEU A 295 -19.27 7.81 18.33
N VAL A 296 -20.08 7.65 17.28
CA VAL A 296 -20.54 8.72 16.38
C VAL A 296 -21.96 8.40 15.94
N SER A 297 -22.88 9.37 16.00
CA SER A 297 -24.27 9.14 15.65
C SER A 297 -24.92 10.37 15.04
N ALA A 298 -26.00 10.15 14.29
CA ALA A 298 -26.86 11.21 13.82
C ALA A 298 -28.32 10.74 13.79
N THR A 299 -29.24 11.61 14.18
CA THR A 299 -30.67 11.36 14.08
C THR A 299 -31.18 11.69 12.68
N GLY A 300 -32.18 10.94 12.22
CA GLY A 300 -32.80 11.21 10.94
C GLY A 300 -33.68 12.45 10.96
N GLY A 301 -33.96 12.99 9.78
CA GLY A 301 -34.88 14.13 9.64
C GLY A 301 -36.32 13.73 9.91
N ILE A 302 -37.10 14.65 10.47
CA ILE A 302 -38.53 14.44 10.72
C ILE A 302 -39.31 14.58 9.42
N GLY A 303 -40.34 13.75 9.23
CA GLY A 303 -41.18 13.83 8.04
C GLY A 303 -41.98 15.13 7.95
N GLY A 304 -42.30 15.54 6.72
CA GLY A 304 -43.08 16.75 6.46
C GLY A 304 -44.53 16.60 6.92
N SER A 305 -45.13 17.69 7.40
CA SER A 305 -46.51 17.66 7.89
C SER A 305 -47.52 17.44 6.75
N PHE A 306 -48.62 16.76 7.07
CA PHE A 306 -49.72 16.50 6.15
C PHE A 306 -50.50 17.77 5.79
N GLY A 307 -50.83 17.92 4.51
CA GLY A 307 -51.64 19.02 4.00
C GLY A 307 -53.14 18.73 4.07
N VAL A 308 -53.88 19.45 4.91
CA VAL A 308 -55.35 19.37 4.98
C VAL A 308 -55.98 20.17 3.83
N ALA A 309 -57.08 19.67 3.27
CA ALA A 309 -57.83 20.41 2.26
C ALA A 309 -58.64 21.53 2.91
N VAL A 310 -58.51 22.75 2.37
CA VAL A 310 -59.29 23.90 2.85
C VAL A 310 -59.87 24.68 1.68
N THR A 311 -61.07 25.22 1.90
CA THR A 311 -61.68 26.22 1.02
C THR A 311 -61.07 27.56 1.39
N ALA A 312 -59.95 27.92 0.75
CA ALA A 312 -59.16 29.05 1.20
C ALA A 312 -59.88 30.39 0.90
N SER A 313 -59.81 31.34 1.84
CA SER A 313 -60.01 32.78 1.58
C SER A 313 -58.71 33.58 1.78
N ASN A 314 -57.64 32.92 2.25
CA ASN A 314 -56.33 33.46 2.63
C ASN A 314 -55.18 32.44 2.37
N VAL A 315 -53.92 32.88 2.47
CA VAL A 315 -52.72 32.04 2.33
C VAL A 315 -52.56 31.12 3.55
N THR A 316 -52.38 29.82 3.32
CA THR A 316 -52.13 28.83 4.39
C THR A 316 -50.70 28.31 4.35
N PHE A 317 -50.09 28.10 5.52
CA PHE A 317 -48.77 27.49 5.70
C PHE A 317 -48.90 26.15 6.42
N VAL A 318 -48.20 25.12 5.92
CA VAL A 318 -48.17 23.78 6.54
C VAL A 318 -46.82 23.53 7.20
N GLY A 319 -46.83 22.99 8.42
CA GLY A 319 -45.66 22.80 9.27
C GLY A 319 -44.55 21.96 8.62
N VAL A 320 -43.29 22.20 9.00
CA VAL A 320 -42.11 21.61 8.35
C VAL A 320 -41.64 20.31 8.98
N GLY A 321 -40.92 19.48 8.22
CA GLY A 321 -40.08 18.44 8.78
C GLY A 321 -38.82 19.03 9.40
N ALA A 322 -38.61 18.84 10.71
CA ALA A 322 -37.41 19.29 11.39
C ALA A 322 -36.15 18.51 10.96
N ALA A 323 -35.01 19.19 10.97
CA ALA A 323 -33.71 18.59 10.69
C ALA A 323 -33.30 17.54 11.73
N GLY A 324 -32.59 16.51 11.26
CA GLY A 324 -31.84 15.61 12.13
C GLY A 324 -30.57 16.27 12.66
N LEU A 325 -30.03 15.74 13.76
CA LEU A 325 -28.88 16.29 14.50
C LEU A 325 -27.76 15.25 14.63
N GLY A 326 -26.51 15.68 14.41
CA GLY A 326 -25.32 14.91 14.75
C GLY A 326 -25.03 14.92 16.24
N SER A 327 -24.37 13.87 16.74
CA SER A 327 -23.95 13.76 18.14
C SER A 327 -22.70 12.86 18.28
N ASN A 328 -21.94 13.09 19.35
CA ASN A 328 -20.72 12.36 19.72
C ASN A 328 -19.54 12.45 18.74
N GLY A 329 -19.64 13.30 17.70
CA GLY A 329 -18.53 13.62 16.81
C GLY A 329 -17.62 14.73 17.36
N ASP A 330 -16.40 14.81 16.81
CA ASP A 330 -15.54 16.00 16.97
C ASP A 330 -16.18 17.21 16.28
N VAL A 331 -16.91 16.94 15.19
CA VAL A 331 -17.78 17.89 14.51
C VAL A 331 -19.18 17.29 14.43
N ASN A 332 -20.16 18.04 14.90
CA ASN A 332 -21.58 17.69 14.84
C ASN A 332 -22.31 18.72 13.99
N GLY A 333 -23.08 18.25 13.02
CA GLY A 333 -23.87 19.09 12.13
C GLY A 333 -25.31 18.61 12.04
N PHE A 334 -26.17 19.50 11.55
CA PHE A 334 -27.60 19.25 11.36
C PHE A 334 -27.92 19.18 9.86
N GLY A 335 -29.02 18.51 9.52
CA GLY A 335 -29.60 18.58 8.17
C GLY A 335 -30.35 19.89 7.95
N GLY A 336 -30.88 20.12 6.76
CA GLY A 336 -31.83 21.21 6.53
C GLY A 336 -33.19 20.87 7.11
N ASN A 337 -33.92 21.86 7.64
CA ASN A 337 -35.36 21.70 7.80
C ASN A 337 -35.99 21.56 6.41
N GLY A 338 -37.06 20.77 6.29
CA GLY A 338 -37.92 20.86 5.12
C GLY A 338 -38.56 22.25 5.05
N ARG A 339 -38.99 22.68 3.86
CA ARG A 339 -39.74 23.92 3.73
C ARG A 339 -41.23 23.66 3.94
N PHE A 340 -41.92 24.68 4.41
CA PHE A 340 -43.38 24.66 4.55
C PHE A 340 -44.03 24.60 3.17
N ALA A 341 -45.22 23.99 3.10
CA ALA A 341 -46.08 24.11 1.94
C ALA A 341 -46.85 25.44 2.00
N THR A 342 -47.19 26.02 0.84
CA THR A 342 -48.07 27.19 0.77
C THR A 342 -49.14 27.01 -0.29
N TYR A 343 -50.36 27.47 0.00
CA TYR A 343 -51.42 27.52 -1.00
C TYR A 343 -52.44 28.61 -0.67
N SER A 344 -53.07 29.15 -1.72
CA SER A 344 -54.09 30.20 -1.69
C SER A 344 -55.07 30.03 -2.85
N PRO A 345 -56.23 30.72 -2.86
CA PRO A 345 -57.18 30.65 -3.98
C PRO A 345 -56.50 31.02 -5.30
N GLY A 346 -56.26 30.03 -6.17
CA GLY A 346 -55.59 30.20 -7.46
C GLY A 346 -54.21 29.56 -7.60
N GLY A 347 -53.63 28.95 -6.54
CA GLY A 347 -52.38 28.19 -6.67
C GLY A 347 -51.76 27.71 -5.36
N GLY A 348 -50.81 26.77 -5.45
CA GLY A 348 -50.12 26.21 -4.29
C GLY A 348 -48.84 25.43 -4.61
N ILE A 349 -47.90 25.40 -3.69
CA ILE A 349 -46.65 24.64 -3.83
C ILE A 349 -46.47 23.73 -2.62
N GLY A 350 -46.03 22.50 -2.88
CA GLY A 350 -45.52 21.61 -1.83
C GLY A 350 -44.23 22.19 -1.24
N GLY A 351 -43.89 21.75 -0.03
CA GLY A 351 -42.59 22.10 0.54
C GLY A 351 -41.44 21.33 -0.13
N ASP A 352 -40.29 21.96 -0.35
CA ASP A 352 -39.05 21.25 -0.69
C ASP A 352 -38.45 20.54 0.52
N GLY A 353 -37.73 19.46 0.25
CA GLY A 353 -37.04 18.70 1.28
C GLY A 353 -35.80 19.42 1.81
N GLY A 354 -35.44 19.13 3.06
CA GLY A 354 -34.24 19.67 3.68
C GLY A 354 -32.95 19.10 3.07
N PHE A 355 -31.88 19.90 3.05
CA PHE A 355 -30.56 19.47 2.59
C PHE A 355 -29.91 18.44 3.53
N SER A 356 -28.92 17.71 3.03
CA SER A 356 -28.01 16.88 3.81
C SER A 356 -26.58 17.43 3.71
N LEU A 357 -25.62 16.83 4.43
CA LEU A 357 -24.19 17.11 4.24
C LEU A 357 -23.75 16.97 2.76
N LEU A 358 -24.39 16.07 2.01
CA LEU A 358 -23.96 15.68 0.67
C LEU A 358 -24.63 16.50 -0.44
N GLY A 359 -25.61 17.35 -0.12
CA GLY A 359 -26.29 18.16 -1.13
C GLY A 359 -27.71 18.57 -0.74
N GLY A 360 -28.37 19.31 -1.65
CA GLY A 360 -29.72 19.83 -1.48
C GLY A 360 -30.80 18.75 -1.31
N GLY A 361 -31.95 19.15 -0.76
CA GLY A 361 -33.11 18.29 -0.64
C GLY A 361 -33.95 18.22 -1.92
N ALA A 362 -35.01 17.41 -1.90
CA ALA A 362 -35.88 17.26 -3.05
C ALA A 362 -36.61 18.55 -3.41
N ALA A 363 -36.79 18.82 -4.70
CA ALA A 363 -37.52 19.99 -5.17
C ALA A 363 -38.99 19.98 -4.75
N TRP A 364 -39.56 21.17 -4.56
CA TRP A 364 -40.99 21.39 -4.32
C TRP A 364 -41.83 20.90 -5.52
N ALA A 365 -43.07 20.50 -5.24
CA ALA A 365 -44.05 20.16 -6.27
C ALA A 365 -45.02 21.33 -6.51
N SER A 366 -45.59 21.43 -7.72
CA SER A 366 -46.59 22.44 -8.09
C SER A 366 -47.73 21.82 -8.90
N GLY A 367 -48.84 22.54 -9.03
CA GLY A 367 -50.04 22.03 -9.71
C GLY A 367 -50.72 20.91 -8.92
N THR A 368 -51.07 19.83 -9.60
CA THR A 368 -51.59 18.60 -8.97
C THR A 368 -50.57 17.50 -9.19
N SER A 369 -49.68 17.30 -8.21
CA SER A 369 -48.52 16.42 -8.32
C SER A 369 -48.14 15.82 -6.98
N GLY A 370 -47.63 14.58 -7.02
CA GLY A 370 -46.91 13.99 -5.90
C GLY A 370 -45.62 14.77 -5.60
N GLY A 371 -45.14 14.63 -4.36
CA GLY A 371 -43.88 15.19 -3.92
C GLY A 371 -42.68 14.48 -4.55
N THR A 372 -41.61 15.23 -4.81
CA THR A 372 -40.37 14.69 -5.39
C THR A 372 -39.59 13.89 -4.34
N GLY A 373 -39.12 12.69 -4.69
CA GLY A 373 -38.20 11.93 -3.83
C GLY A 373 -36.81 12.56 -3.77
N ALA A 374 -36.10 12.39 -2.65
CA ALA A 374 -34.73 12.86 -2.52
C ALA A 374 -33.78 12.07 -3.43
N SER A 375 -32.94 12.78 -4.19
CA SER A 375 -31.87 12.19 -5.01
C SER A 375 -30.56 12.02 -4.24
N VAL A 376 -30.43 12.67 -3.08
CA VAL A 376 -29.22 12.69 -2.25
C VAL A 376 -29.47 11.88 -0.97
N ARG A 377 -28.46 11.11 -0.53
CA ARG A 377 -28.50 10.37 0.74
C ARG A 377 -28.67 11.33 1.92
N GLY A 378 -29.57 10.99 2.83
CA GLY A 378 -29.90 11.82 3.98
C GLY A 378 -30.71 13.10 3.68
N ALA A 379 -31.01 13.43 2.43
CA ALA A 379 -31.84 14.58 2.12
C ALA A 379 -33.33 14.31 2.36
N GLY A 380 -34.10 15.37 2.65
CA GLY A 380 -35.55 15.28 2.82
C GLY A 380 -36.29 15.13 1.49
N GLY A 381 -37.47 14.49 1.54
CA GLY A 381 -38.41 14.40 0.41
C GLY A 381 -39.30 15.65 0.31
N GLY A 382 -39.78 15.96 -0.89
CA GLY A 382 -40.67 17.09 -1.16
C GLY A 382 -42.12 16.74 -0.82
N GLY A 383 -42.92 17.73 -0.43
CA GLY A 383 -44.34 17.55 -0.13
C GLY A 383 -45.22 17.49 -1.39
N GLY A 384 -46.33 16.75 -1.30
CA GLY A 384 -47.32 16.66 -2.37
C GLY A 384 -48.21 17.91 -2.46
N VAL A 385 -48.82 18.16 -3.62
CA VAL A 385 -49.71 19.31 -3.80
C VAL A 385 -50.86 18.99 -4.74
N VAL A 386 -52.02 19.57 -4.44
CA VAL A 386 -53.22 19.52 -5.26
C VAL A 386 -53.82 20.93 -5.38
N GLN A 387 -53.92 21.40 -6.62
CA GLN A 387 -54.47 22.72 -6.97
C GLN A 387 -55.86 22.68 -7.64
N GLY A 388 -56.46 21.50 -7.78
CA GLY A 388 -57.74 21.30 -8.49
C GLY A 388 -58.92 21.04 -7.56
N SER A 389 -60.12 21.43 -7.99
CA SER A 389 -61.37 20.98 -7.38
C SER A 389 -61.61 19.49 -7.67
N ASN A 390 -62.12 18.75 -6.68
CA ASN A 390 -62.49 17.33 -6.84
C ASN A 390 -61.31 16.42 -7.23
N ALA A 391 -60.12 16.67 -6.69
CA ALA A 391 -58.92 15.88 -6.96
C ALA A 391 -58.61 14.88 -5.84
N THR A 392 -57.96 13.77 -6.20
CA THR A 392 -57.80 12.59 -5.35
C THR A 392 -56.77 12.74 -4.21
N GLY A 393 -56.12 13.89 -4.06
CA GLY A 393 -54.99 14.09 -3.14
C GLY A 393 -53.66 13.71 -3.80
N ALA A 394 -52.55 14.01 -3.12
CA ALA A 394 -51.21 13.69 -3.62
C ALA A 394 -50.31 13.13 -2.52
N GLN A 395 -49.48 12.15 -2.87
CA GLN A 395 -48.47 11.61 -1.96
C GLN A 395 -47.29 12.57 -1.81
N GLY A 396 -46.55 12.47 -0.71
CA GLY A 396 -45.24 13.11 -0.57
C GLY A 396 -44.14 12.36 -1.32
N GLY A 397 -42.93 12.89 -1.27
CA GLY A 397 -41.72 12.25 -1.77
C GLY A 397 -41.00 11.46 -0.69
N ILE A 398 -40.33 10.38 -1.08
CA ILE A 398 -39.45 9.62 -0.17
C ILE A 398 -38.22 10.46 0.22
N GLY A 399 -37.73 10.29 1.45
CA GLY A 399 -36.43 10.84 1.86
C GLY A 399 -35.26 10.04 1.29
N GLY A 400 -34.04 10.51 1.52
CA GLY A 400 -32.80 9.82 1.17
C GLY A 400 -32.34 8.92 2.33
N ALA A 401 -31.93 7.70 2.03
CA ALA A 401 -31.33 6.81 3.04
C ALA A 401 -30.01 7.38 3.58
N GLY A 402 -29.61 6.99 4.79
CA GLY A 402 -28.35 7.38 5.40
C GLY A 402 -27.11 6.81 4.69
N LEU A 403 -25.95 7.22 5.17
CA LEU A 403 -24.64 6.80 4.68
C LEU A 403 -23.60 6.89 5.80
N ILE A 404 -22.65 5.95 5.84
CA ILE A 404 -21.43 6.10 6.63
C ILE A 404 -20.23 6.07 5.69
N ILE A 405 -19.31 7.01 5.85
CA ILE A 405 -18.05 7.10 5.11
C ILE A 405 -16.92 6.94 6.11
N ILE A 406 -16.00 6.01 5.84
CA ILE A 406 -14.83 5.76 6.68
C ILE A 406 -13.59 5.94 5.82
N ASP A 407 -12.80 6.98 6.11
CA ASP A 407 -11.47 7.14 5.56
C ASP A 407 -10.46 6.51 6.52
N GLU A 408 -9.72 5.51 6.04
CA GLU A 408 -8.78 4.71 6.82
C GLU A 408 -7.32 5.12 6.54
N PHE A 409 -6.50 5.13 7.58
CA PHE A 409 -5.11 5.58 7.51
C PHE A 409 -4.16 4.69 8.31
N ALA A 410 -2.91 4.64 7.86
CA ALA A 410 -1.79 3.93 8.48
C ALA A 410 -1.20 4.64 9.69
#